data_AF-A0A9E5TM91-F1
#
_entry.id   AF-A0A9E5TM91-F1
#
_cell.length_a   1.000
_cell.length_b   1.000
_cell.length_c   1.000
_cell.angle_alpha   90.00
_cell.angle_beta   90.00
_cell.angle_gamma   90.00
#
_symmetry.space_group_name_H-M   'P 1'
#
loop_
_entity.id
_entity.type
_entity.pdbx_description
1 polymer ?
#
loop_
_entity_poly.entity_id
_entity_poly.type
_entity_poly.pdbx_seq_one_letter_code
_entity_poly.pdbx_strand_id
1 'polypeptide(L)'
;MPGDYVLLILLIAIAVTGNYMRFFMHIDVEAYRAFFSNLFHLRFDVPVRNTTFLLHFLLVQAFLIYFPFSKLVHVIGGSLTLKWTLR
;
A
#
# COMPACT_ATOMS: atom_id res chain seq x y z
N MET A 1 -13.76 -18.24 2.03
CA MET A 1 -14.05 -17.51 0.78
C MET A 1 -12.72 -17.13 0.16
N PRO A 2 -12.52 -17.22 -1.17
CA PRO A 2 -11.22 -17.04 -1.83
C PRO A 2 -10.53 -15.69 -1.57
N GLY A 3 -11.28 -14.66 -1.18
CA GLY A 3 -10.76 -13.30 -0.92
C GLY A 3 -9.71 -13.21 0.19
N ASP A 4 -9.64 -14.18 1.11
CA ASP A 4 -8.69 -14.15 2.22
C ASP A 4 -7.24 -14.34 1.75
N TYR A 5 -7.01 -15.20 0.74
CA TYR A 5 -5.67 -15.51 0.23
C TYR A 5 -5.12 -14.40 -0.65
N VAL A 6 -5.98 -13.72 -1.43
CA VAL A 6 -5.56 -12.65 -2.35
C VAL A 6 -4.94 -11.49 -1.57
N LEU A 7 -5.57 -11.07 -0.48
CA LEU A 7 -5.07 -10.01 0.39
C LEU A 7 -3.75 -10.39 1.07
N LEU A 8 -3.63 -11.65 1.51
CA LEU A 8 -2.42 -12.16 2.14
C LEU A 8 -1.25 -12.18 1.14
N ILE A 9 -1.50 -12.63 -0.08
CA ILE A 9 -0.53 -12.62 -1.18
C ILE A 9 -0.11 -11.19 -1.52
N LEU A 10 -1.06 -10.25 -1.59
CA LEU A 10 -0.78 -8.82 -1.82
C LEU A 10 0.12 -8.25 -0.72
N LEU A 11 -0.16 -8.54 0.55
CA LEU A 11 0.66 -8.09 1.67
C LEU A 11 2.09 -8.63 1.60
N ILE A 12 2.25 -9.93 1.31
CA ILE A 12 3.56 -10.55 1.16
C ILE A 12 4.31 -9.92 -0.03
N ALA A 13 3.65 -9.74 -1.17
CA ALA A 13 4.26 -9.13 -2.36
C ALA A 13 4.70 -7.68 -2.09
N ILE A 14 3.89 -6.88 -1.39
CA ILE A 14 4.24 -5.51 -0.98
C ILE A 14 5.43 -5.52 -0.03
N ALA A 15 5.45 -6.41 0.96
CA ALA A 15 6.55 -6.51 1.93
C ALA A 15 7.87 -6.91 1.24
N VAL A 16 7.82 -7.91 0.35
CA VAL A 16 9.01 -8.36 -0.40
C VAL A 16 9.54 -7.25 -1.31
N THR A 17 8.67 -6.62 -2.09
CA THR A 17 9.07 -5.55 -3.03
C THR A 17 9.56 -4.30 -2.31
N GLY A 18 8.93 -3.93 -1.18
CA GLY A 18 9.35 -2.81 -0.35
C GLY A 18 10.70 -3.05 0.32
N ASN A 19 10.93 -4.26 0.85
CA ASN A 19 12.24 -4.65 1.39
C ASN A 19 13.30 -4.67 0.30
N TYR A 20 12.96 -5.17 -0.89
CA TYR A 20 13.88 -5.18 -2.02
C TYR A 20 14.32 -3.75 -2.39
N MET A 21 13.38 -2.82 -2.49
CA MET A 21 13.68 -1.40 -2.68
C MET A 21 14.55 -0.81 -1.56
N ARG A 22 14.29 -1.18 -0.30
CA ARG A 22 15.02 -0.66 0.86
C ARG A 22 16.47 -1.13 0.92
N PHE A 23 16.73 -2.39 0.58
CA PHE A 23 18.04 -3.02 0.80
C PHE A 23 18.90 -3.13 -0.46
N PHE A 24 18.29 -3.20 -1.65
CA PHE A 24 19.00 -3.49 -2.90
C PHE A 24 18.99 -2.33 -3.90
N MET A 25 18.25 -1.25 -3.64
CA MET A 25 18.19 -0.08 -4.52
C MET A 25 18.69 1.18 -3.84
N HIS A 26 19.49 1.96 -4.56
CA HIS A 26 19.72 3.37 -4.23
C HIS A 26 18.54 4.18 -4.75
N ILE A 27 17.74 4.69 -3.82
CA ILE A 27 16.54 5.46 -4.12
C ILE A 27 16.83 6.92 -3.79
N ASP A 28 16.62 7.79 -4.77
CA ASP A 28 16.66 9.23 -4.57
C ASP A 28 15.42 9.67 -3.78
N VAL A 29 15.60 9.96 -2.49
CA VAL A 29 14.49 10.32 -1.59
C VAL A 29 13.81 11.63 -2.03
N GLU A 30 14.55 12.56 -2.65
CA GLU A 30 14.04 13.87 -3.07
C GLU A 30 13.09 13.72 -4.25
N ALA A 31 13.47 12.95 -5.25
CA ALA A 31 12.63 12.68 -6.43
C ALA A 31 11.30 12.00 -6.04
N TYR A 32 11.33 11.07 -5.09
CA TYR A 32 10.14 10.34 -4.65
C TYR A 32 9.24 11.24 -3.78
N ARG A 33 9.83 12.08 -2.93
CA ARG A 33 9.08 13.07 -2.15
C ARG A 33 8.37 14.08 -3.05
N ALA A 34 9.04 14.56 -4.09
CA ALA A 34 8.44 15.44 -5.09
C ALA A 34 7.29 14.76 -5.84
N PHE A 35 7.46 13.50 -6.25
CA PHE A 35 6.41 12.71 -6.87
C PHE A 35 5.16 12.59 -5.99
N PHE A 36 5.30 12.21 -4.71
CA PHE A 36 4.16 12.12 -3.81
C PHE A 36 3.52 13.49 -3.54
N SER A 37 4.31 14.55 -3.40
CA SER A 37 3.77 15.92 -3.24
C SER A 37 2.93 16.34 -4.45
N ASN A 38 3.41 16.10 -5.67
CA ASN A 38 2.67 16.37 -6.89
C ASN A 38 1.38 15.54 -6.99
N LEU A 39 1.44 14.26 -6.59
CA LEU A 39 0.28 13.39 -6.55
C LEU A 39 -0.83 13.91 -5.61
N PHE A 40 -0.47 14.44 -4.43
CA PHE A 40 -1.44 15.07 -3.51
C PHE A 40 -2.05 16.35 -4.07
N HIS A 41 -1.29 17.10 -4.89
CA HIS A 41 -1.80 18.26 -5.61
C HIS A 41 -2.54 17.90 -6.92
N LEU A 42 -2.78 16.61 -7.18
CA LEU A 42 -3.41 16.11 -8.41
C LEU A 42 -2.68 16.58 -9.68
N ARG A 43 -1.35 16.76 -9.58
CA ARG A 43 -0.46 17.08 -10.70
C ARG A 43 0.20 15.80 -11.17
N PHE A 44 -0.16 15.36 -12.36
CA PHE A 44 0.40 14.16 -12.98
C PHE A 44 1.72 14.51 -13.67
N ASP A 45 2.81 14.42 -12.93
CA ASP A 45 4.16 14.53 -13.48
C ASP A 45 4.68 13.15 -13.92
N VAL A 46 5.76 13.14 -14.70
CA VAL A 46 6.40 11.89 -15.14
C VAL A 46 6.83 11.11 -13.89
N PRO A 47 6.34 9.86 -13.71
CA PRO A 47 6.72 9.08 -12.55
C PRO A 47 8.21 8.74 -12.61
N VAL A 48 8.82 8.55 -11.44
CA VAL A 48 10.22 8.12 -11.36
C VAL A 48 10.42 6.87 -12.22
N ARG A 49 11.39 6.90 -13.14
CA ARG A 49 11.71 5.80 -14.06
C ARG A 49 12.39 4.62 -13.34
N ASN A 50 11.73 4.08 -12.33
CA ASN A 50 12.15 2.88 -11.63
C ASN A 50 11.03 1.85 -11.71
N THR A 51 11.23 0.81 -12.51
CA THR A 51 10.27 -0.28 -12.73
C THR A 51 9.87 -0.97 -11.43
N THR A 52 10.79 -1.13 -10.48
CA THR A 52 10.51 -1.77 -9.19
C THR A 52 9.63 -0.88 -8.32
N PHE A 53 9.88 0.43 -8.32
CA PHE A 53 9.00 1.38 -7.65
C PHE A 53 7.59 1.37 -8.25
N LEU A 54 7.46 1.41 -9.56
CA LEU A 54 6.16 1.35 -10.23
C LEU A 54 5.40 0.07 -9.89
N LEU A 55 6.10 -1.06 -9.86
CA LEU A 55 5.52 -2.34 -9.45
C LEU A 55 5.07 -2.33 -7.99
N HIS A 56 5.93 -1.87 -7.07
CA HIS A 56 5.57 -1.72 -5.65
C HIS A 56 4.37 -0.79 -5.47
N PHE A 57 4.39 0.38 -6.11
CA PHE A 57 3.31 1.36 -6.08
C PHE A 57 2.00 0.76 -6.60
N LEU A 58 2.03 0.03 -7.71
CA LEU A 58 0.86 -0.66 -8.26
C LEU A 58 0.31 -1.73 -7.30
N LEU A 59 1.17 -2.50 -6.65
CA LEU A 59 0.76 -3.49 -5.65
C LEU A 59 0.07 -2.81 -4.45
N VAL A 60 0.60 -1.68 -3.99
CA VAL A 60 0.00 -0.89 -2.91
C VAL A 60 -1.36 -0.31 -3.32
N GLN A 61 -1.49 0.20 -4.54
CA GLN A 61 -2.79 0.69 -5.04
C GLN A 61 -3.82 -0.44 -5.14
N ALA A 62 -3.42 -1.60 -5.66
CA ALA A 62 -4.29 -2.79 -5.68
C ALA A 62 -4.71 -3.18 -4.26
N PHE A 63 -3.78 -3.17 -3.29
CA PHE A 63 -4.11 -3.41 -1.89
C PHE A 63 -5.10 -2.40 -1.34
N LEU A 64 -4.92 -1.10 -1.57
CA LEU A 64 -5.85 -0.06 -1.09
C LEU A 64 -7.26 -0.21 -1.68
N ILE A 65 -7.38 -0.61 -2.95
CA ILE A 65 -8.68 -0.88 -3.60
C ILE A 65 -9.35 -2.12 -2.98
N TYR A 66 -8.60 -3.18 -2.70
CA TYR A 66 -9.14 -4.43 -2.13
C TYR A 66 -9.36 -4.38 -0.61
N PHE A 67 -8.60 -3.55 0.10
CA PHE A 67 -8.60 -3.43 1.56
C PHE A 67 -10.00 -3.24 2.17
N PRO A 68 -10.87 -2.30 1.73
CA PRO A 68 -12.19 -2.07 2.34
C PRO A 68 -13.13 -3.28 2.31
N PHE A 69 -12.93 -4.21 1.37
CA PHE A 69 -13.74 -5.41 1.22
C PHE A 69 -13.17 -6.64 1.95
N SER A 70 -12.07 -6.46 2.69
CA SER A 70 -11.32 -7.55 3.28
C SER A 70 -11.69 -7.83 4.74
N LYS A 71 -11.38 -9.05 5.21
CA LYS A 71 -11.54 -9.41 6.62
C LYS A 71 -10.65 -8.58 7.57
N LEU A 72 -9.57 -7.96 7.08
CA LEU A 72 -8.72 -7.09 7.90
C LEU A 72 -9.49 -5.86 8.38
N VAL A 73 -10.27 -5.24 7.51
CA VAL A 73 -11.12 -4.10 7.88
C VAL A 73 -12.20 -4.52 8.86
N HIS A 74 -12.73 -5.73 8.73
CA HIS A 74 -13.72 -6.26 9.65
C HIS A 74 -13.16 -6.49 11.06
N VAL A 75 -11.94 -7.02 11.17
CA VAL A 75 -11.25 -7.22 12.46
C VAL A 75 -10.85 -5.88 13.08
N ILE A 76 -10.22 -4.99 12.30
CA ILE A 76 -9.76 -3.66 12.78
C ILE A 76 -10.96 -2.77 13.14
N GLY A 77 -11.98 -2.73 12.29
CA GLY A 77 -13.22 -1.97 12.52
C GLY A 77 -14.01 -2.51 13.71
N GLY A 78 -14.16 -3.84 13.83
CA GLY A 78 -14.79 -4.48 14.98
C GLY A 78 -14.12 -4.11 16.31
N SER A 79 -12.78 -4.11 16.34
CA SER A 79 -12.04 -3.71 17.55
C SER A 79 -12.19 -2.24 17.95
N LEU A 80 -12.54 -1.34 17.02
CA LEU A 80 -12.76 0.08 17.31
C LEU A 80 -14.17 0.34 17.87
N THR A 81 -15.17 -0.43 17.43
CA THR A 81 -16.57 -0.26 17.86
C THR A 81 -16.90 -0.99 19.17
N LEU A 82 -16.25 -2.11 19.47
CA LEU A 82 -16.56 -2.95 20.65
C LEU A 82 -16.15 -2.38 22.02
N LYS A 83 -15.45 -1.24 22.07
CA LYS A 83 -15.13 -0.55 23.34
C LYS A 83 -16.22 0.40 23.86
N TRP A 84 -17.23 0.72 23.05
CA TRP A 84 -18.25 1.73 23.40
C TRP A 84 -19.60 1.16 23.85
N THR A 85 -19.92 -0.10 23.52
CA THR A 85 -21.21 -0.73 23.86
C THR A 85 -21.22 -1.52 25.17
N LEU A 86 -20.07 -1.64 25.86
CA LEU A 86 -19.97 -2.33 27.16
C LEU A 86 -19.69 -1.35 28.32
N ARG A 87 -20.24 -0.13 28.24
CA ARG A 87 -20.38 0.79 29.39
C ARG A 87 -21.85 1.06 29.66
#